data_AF-A0A1M3D5H3-F1
#
_entry.id   AF-A0A1M3D5H3-F1
#
_cell.length_a   1.000
_cell.length_b   1.000
_cell.length_c   1.000
_cell.angle_alpha   90.00
_cell.angle_beta   90.00
_cell.angle_gamma   90.00
#
_symmetry.space_group_name_H-M   'P 1'
#
loop_
_entity.id
_entity.type
_entity.pdbx_description
1 polymer ?
#
loop_
_entity_poly.entity_id
_entity_poly.type
_entity_poly.pdbx_seq_one_letter_code
_entity_poly.pdbx_strand_id
1 'polypeptide(L)'
;MKELAKPTGDPTEVFTLVEYNEPLAEYVHKLAEKIKPNGAYEFYKGMLDSQVYVNFIHRYFDNKVNTSFIDEYEDDEVLKDMITTLGYDFNKFWYLLLFINDLSYCACKRETEFFKSAFEYLEEIHRYVAEEGAELTIRVKGKKKVEIIDHKTLDLIKQTVKDIMDNVGKGNLNSLYPKYYSFNVVKENSDSYTIWYFATLFLMFYELVPPKNIRKKKEGFNSYSKKLLISRLVYLVGLSSNESFLESEYIINGFLKQYKNSSIYDKMVIEYFF
;
A
#
# COMPACT_ATOMS: atom_id res chain seq x y z
N MET A 1 -8.55 19.70 10.23
CA MET A 1 -7.54 19.71 9.13
C MET A 1 -8.18 20.14 7.80
N LYS A 2 -7.41 20.65 6.82
CA LYS A 2 -7.91 20.80 5.43
C LYS A 2 -8.08 19.43 4.77
N GLU A 3 -9.22 19.18 4.12
CA GLU A 3 -9.53 17.90 3.44
C GLU A 3 -9.09 17.88 1.97
N LEU A 4 -8.73 16.69 1.46
CA LEU A 4 -8.54 16.48 0.02
C LEU A 4 -9.87 16.67 -0.70
N ALA A 5 -9.84 17.31 -1.88
CA ALA A 5 -11.04 17.43 -2.68
C ALA A 5 -11.47 16.05 -3.21
N LYS A 6 -12.66 15.58 -2.81
CA LYS A 6 -13.27 14.37 -3.37
C LYS A 6 -13.70 14.63 -4.82
N PRO A 7 -13.36 13.75 -5.79
CA PRO A 7 -13.80 13.93 -7.16
C PRO A 7 -15.32 13.80 -7.24
N THR A 8 -15.92 14.60 -8.10
CA THR A 8 -17.39 14.75 -8.20
C THR A 8 -18.04 13.89 -9.28
N GLY A 9 -17.31 13.03 -10.00
CA GLY A 9 -17.91 12.16 -11.02
C GLY A 9 -17.63 10.66 -10.85
N ASP A 10 -17.86 9.92 -11.93
CA ASP A 10 -17.92 8.44 -12.01
C ASP A 10 -16.77 7.77 -11.22
N PRO A 11 -16.93 6.59 -10.59
CA PRO A 11 -15.81 5.86 -9.99
C PRO A 11 -14.59 5.68 -10.92
N THR A 12 -14.77 5.74 -12.25
CA THR A 12 -13.68 5.81 -13.23
C THR A 12 -12.99 7.19 -13.32
N GLU A 13 -13.60 8.28 -12.85
CA GLU A 13 -13.00 9.61 -12.69
C GLU A 13 -12.11 9.73 -11.44
N VAL A 14 -12.11 8.76 -10.52
CA VAL A 14 -11.06 8.69 -9.50
C VAL A 14 -9.69 8.47 -10.16
N PHE A 15 -9.65 7.82 -11.33
CA PHE A 15 -8.44 7.75 -12.16
C PHE A 15 -8.06 9.09 -12.79
N THR A 16 -9.00 10.04 -12.89
CA THR A 16 -8.75 11.43 -13.33
C THR A 16 -8.50 12.40 -12.16
N LEU A 17 -8.54 11.97 -10.89
CA LEU A 17 -7.98 12.78 -9.78
C LEU A 17 -6.48 13.08 -9.99
N VAL A 18 -5.82 12.21 -10.73
CA VAL A 18 -4.46 12.32 -11.25
C VAL A 18 -4.29 13.57 -12.14
N GLU A 19 -5.36 14.17 -12.67
CA GLU A 19 -5.29 15.42 -13.45
C GLU A 19 -5.24 16.69 -12.59
N TYR A 20 -5.61 16.63 -11.30
CA TYR A 20 -5.61 17.81 -10.44
C TYR A 20 -4.40 17.78 -9.52
N ASN A 21 -3.56 18.80 -9.68
CA ASN A 21 -2.46 19.18 -8.83
C ASN A 21 -2.95 19.45 -7.38
N GLU A 22 -3.36 18.40 -6.65
CA GLU A 22 -3.92 18.47 -5.30
C GLU A 22 -2.81 18.95 -4.35
N PRO A 23 -2.83 20.24 -3.95
CA PRO A 23 -1.68 20.84 -3.29
C PRO A 23 -1.41 20.19 -1.92
N LEU A 24 -2.44 19.62 -1.28
CA LEU A 24 -2.32 18.95 0.01
C LEU A 24 -1.60 17.60 -0.11
N ALA A 25 -1.66 16.94 -1.28
CA ALA A 25 -1.05 15.64 -1.51
C ALA A 25 0.37 15.72 -2.14
N GLU A 26 0.93 16.93 -2.33
CA GLU A 26 2.25 17.14 -2.96
C GLU A 26 3.37 16.27 -2.34
N TYR A 27 3.41 16.14 -1.01
CA TYR A 27 4.43 15.34 -0.32
C TYR A 27 4.24 13.83 -0.56
N VAL A 28 2.98 13.40 -0.63
CA VAL A 28 2.61 12.02 -0.95
C VAL A 28 3.03 11.69 -2.37
N HIS A 29 2.67 12.54 -3.33
CA HIS A 29 2.98 12.37 -4.75
C HIS A 29 4.49 12.21 -4.98
N LYS A 30 5.30 13.14 -4.43
CA LYS A 30 6.76 13.07 -4.52
C LYS A 30 7.34 11.76 -3.99
N LEU A 31 6.91 11.35 -2.79
CA LEU A 31 7.40 10.12 -2.19
C LEU A 31 6.94 8.88 -2.97
N ALA A 32 5.67 8.84 -3.40
CA ALA A 32 5.13 7.75 -4.19
C ALA A 32 5.86 7.58 -5.53
N GLU A 33 6.13 8.66 -6.24
CA GLU A 33 6.95 8.66 -7.48
C GLU A 33 8.37 8.15 -7.22
N LYS A 34 8.98 8.52 -6.09
CA LYS A 34 10.31 8.00 -5.73
C LYS A 34 10.30 6.49 -5.47
N ILE A 35 9.24 6.02 -4.82
CA ILE A 35 9.06 4.64 -4.39
C ILE A 35 8.77 3.72 -5.57
N LYS A 36 7.76 4.07 -6.36
CA LYS A 36 7.34 3.33 -7.54
C LYS A 36 6.94 4.36 -8.60
N PRO A 37 7.90 4.83 -9.40
CA PRO A 37 7.61 5.74 -10.49
C PRO A 37 6.55 5.14 -11.39
N ASN A 38 5.77 6.00 -12.05
CA ASN A 38 4.93 5.54 -13.15
C ASN A 38 5.82 4.87 -14.22
N GLY A 39 5.70 3.54 -14.35
CA GLY A 39 6.45 2.75 -15.30
C GLY A 39 5.87 2.98 -16.70
N ALA A 40 6.73 3.27 -17.67
CA ALA A 40 6.42 3.43 -19.10
C ALA A 40 5.80 2.18 -19.76
N TYR A 41 4.69 1.66 -19.23
CA TYR A 41 3.88 0.65 -19.89
C TYR A 41 2.93 1.38 -20.84
N GLU A 42 3.27 1.34 -22.13
CA GLU A 42 2.45 1.82 -23.26
C GLU A 42 1.00 1.27 -23.28
N PHE A 43 0.71 0.26 -22.43
CA PHE A 43 -0.58 -0.41 -22.34
C PHE A 43 -1.69 0.42 -21.68
N TYR A 44 -1.36 1.35 -20.78
CA TYR A 44 -2.34 2.19 -20.09
C TYR A 44 -2.04 3.66 -20.37
N LYS A 45 -2.48 4.12 -21.53
CA LYS A 45 -2.33 5.49 -22.03
C LYS A 45 -3.12 6.56 -21.22
N GLY A 46 -3.36 6.34 -19.92
CA GLY A 46 -4.21 7.19 -19.07
C GLY A 46 -3.88 7.23 -17.57
N MET A 47 -2.98 6.37 -17.04
CA MET A 47 -2.49 6.56 -15.66
C MET A 47 -1.26 7.48 -15.70
N LEU A 48 -1.38 8.70 -15.16
CA LEU A 48 -0.30 9.69 -15.15
C LEU A 48 0.55 9.67 -13.85
N ASP A 49 0.11 8.99 -12.79
CA ASP A 49 0.78 8.96 -11.47
C ASP A 49 1.15 7.56 -10.99
N SER A 50 2.08 7.49 -10.04
CA SER A 50 2.49 6.32 -9.28
C SER A 50 1.29 5.50 -8.77
N GLN A 51 1.32 4.19 -8.99
CA GLN A 51 0.29 3.28 -8.47
C GLN A 51 0.16 3.33 -6.94
N VAL A 52 1.25 3.63 -6.22
CA VAL A 52 1.19 3.74 -4.74
C VAL A 52 0.38 4.96 -4.33
N TYR A 53 0.52 6.06 -5.07
CA TYR A 53 -0.24 7.28 -4.87
C TYR A 53 -1.73 7.03 -5.13
N VAL A 54 -2.05 6.47 -6.29
CA VAL A 54 -3.44 6.15 -6.69
C VAL A 54 -4.10 5.26 -5.64
N ASN A 55 -3.43 4.17 -5.23
CA ASN A 55 -3.97 3.25 -4.23
C ASN A 55 -4.26 3.93 -2.88
N PHE A 56 -3.36 4.81 -2.42
CA PHE A 56 -3.58 5.56 -1.19
C PHE A 56 -4.82 6.46 -1.29
N ILE A 57 -4.96 7.21 -2.39
CA ILE A 57 -6.10 8.11 -2.61
C ILE A 57 -7.42 7.32 -2.61
N HIS A 58 -7.50 6.19 -3.32
CA HIS A 58 -8.67 5.31 -3.27
C HIS A 58 -8.98 4.84 -1.85
N ARG A 59 -7.97 4.35 -1.13
CA ARG A 59 -8.14 3.87 0.25
C ARG A 59 -8.58 4.99 1.19
N TYR A 60 -8.07 6.21 1.01
CA TYR A 60 -8.46 7.36 1.81
C TYR A 60 -9.94 7.69 1.61
N PHE A 61 -10.40 7.83 0.36
CA PHE A 61 -11.80 8.13 0.08
C PHE A 61 -12.78 6.98 0.38
N ASP A 62 -12.28 5.74 0.41
CA ASP A 62 -13.03 4.56 0.87
C ASP A 62 -13.06 4.41 2.40
N ASN A 63 -12.49 5.35 3.17
CA ASN A 63 -12.34 5.27 4.63
C ASN A 63 -11.58 4.02 5.11
N LYS A 64 -10.62 3.55 4.31
CA LYS A 64 -9.75 2.39 4.61
C LYS A 64 -8.40 2.80 5.20
N VAL A 65 -8.09 4.10 5.22
CA VAL A 65 -6.89 4.68 5.84
C VAL A 65 -7.21 5.04 7.29
N ASN A 66 -6.32 4.70 8.23
CA ASN A 66 -6.51 5.06 9.63
C ASN A 66 -6.29 6.57 9.85
N THR A 67 -7.36 7.28 10.18
CA THR A 67 -7.36 8.71 10.52
C THR A 67 -7.71 8.97 11.99
N SER A 68 -7.76 7.93 12.83
CA SER A 68 -8.26 8.02 14.21
C SER A 68 -7.45 8.93 15.13
N PHE A 69 -6.22 9.27 14.74
CA PHE A 69 -5.28 10.10 15.51
C PHE A 69 -5.25 11.56 15.05
N ILE A 70 -6.30 12.02 14.34
CA ILE A 70 -6.37 13.39 13.81
C ILE A 70 -6.42 14.43 14.93
N ASP A 71 -7.20 14.19 15.98
CA ASP A 71 -7.35 15.13 17.10
C ASP A 71 -6.01 15.29 17.83
N GLU A 72 -5.33 14.18 18.13
CA GLU A 72 -3.99 14.20 18.74
C GLU A 72 -2.93 14.86 17.84
N TYR A 73 -3.09 14.76 16.51
CA TYR A 73 -2.21 15.45 15.56
C TYR A 73 -2.46 16.96 15.56
N GLU A 74 -3.73 17.41 15.55
CA GLU A 74 -4.09 18.83 15.51
C GLU A 74 -3.75 19.56 16.81
N ASP A 75 -3.93 18.90 17.95
CA ASP A 75 -3.74 19.49 19.28
C ASP A 75 -2.28 19.45 19.79
N ASP A 76 -1.38 18.68 19.17
CA ASP A 76 0.05 18.63 19.57
C ASP A 76 0.82 19.86 19.01
N GLU A 77 0.82 20.94 19.78
CA GLU A 77 1.58 22.17 19.46
C GLU A 77 3.10 21.93 19.34
N VAL A 78 3.66 20.96 20.05
CA VAL A 78 5.09 20.60 19.92
C VAL A 78 5.34 19.96 18.57
N LEU A 79 4.49 19.02 18.16
CA LEU A 79 4.58 18.39 16.84
C LEU A 79 4.45 19.41 15.70
N LYS A 80 3.49 20.33 15.83
CA LYS A 80 3.28 21.42 14.87
C LYS A 80 4.49 22.34 14.78
N ASP A 81 5.08 22.73 15.91
CA ASP A 81 6.32 23.53 15.94
C ASP A 81 7.49 22.76 15.30
N MET A 82 7.63 21.47 15.56
CA MET A 82 8.67 20.63 14.94
C MET A 82 8.55 20.58 13.41
N ILE A 83 7.35 20.28 12.89
CA ILE A 83 7.08 20.18 11.45
C ILE A 83 7.34 21.52 10.75
N THR A 84 6.80 22.61 11.30
CA THR A 84 6.93 23.95 10.72
C THR A 84 8.34 24.50 10.85
N THR A 85 9.03 24.25 11.97
CA THR A 85 10.45 24.61 12.16
C THR A 85 11.33 23.92 11.13
N LEU A 86 11.10 22.64 10.82
CA LEU A 86 11.80 21.93 9.74
C LEU A 86 11.49 22.49 8.34
N GLY A 87 10.48 23.35 8.22
CA GLY A 87 10.12 24.04 6.98
C GLY A 87 9.10 23.27 6.14
N TYR A 88 8.36 22.35 6.77
CA TYR A 88 7.27 21.60 6.14
C TYR A 88 5.92 22.26 6.39
N ASP A 89 5.02 22.13 5.42
CA ASP A 89 3.63 22.55 5.58
C ASP A 89 2.88 21.51 6.43
N PHE A 90 2.23 21.97 7.50
CA PHE A 90 1.54 21.11 8.46
C PHE A 90 0.39 20.32 7.82
N ASN A 91 -0.38 20.93 6.91
CA ASN A 91 -1.49 20.23 6.24
C ASN A 91 -0.98 19.20 5.24
N LYS A 92 0.08 19.50 4.49
CA LYS A 92 0.69 18.52 3.57
C LYS A 92 1.36 17.36 4.31
N PHE A 93 1.95 17.66 5.48
CA PHE A 93 2.61 16.66 6.31
C PHE A 93 1.64 15.65 6.91
N TRP A 94 0.41 16.07 7.24
CA TRP A 94 -0.66 15.16 7.63
C TRP A 94 -0.92 14.07 6.59
N TYR A 95 -1.07 14.43 5.31
CA TYR A 95 -1.29 13.44 4.25
C TYR A 95 -0.08 12.55 4.01
N LEU A 96 1.13 13.08 4.16
CA LEU A 96 2.36 12.28 4.16
C LEU A 96 2.36 11.25 5.30
N LEU A 97 1.94 11.65 6.51
CA LEU A 97 1.86 10.77 7.68
C LEU A 97 0.82 9.67 7.46
N LEU A 98 -0.38 10.01 6.97
CA LEU A 98 -1.41 9.04 6.59
C LEU A 98 -0.89 8.05 5.56
N PHE A 99 -0.23 8.54 4.52
CA PHE A 99 0.33 7.71 3.45
C PHE A 99 1.39 6.74 3.97
N ILE A 100 2.37 7.23 4.73
CA ILE A 100 3.44 6.40 5.26
C ILE A 100 2.89 5.38 6.26
N ASN A 101 1.91 5.76 7.09
CA ASN A 101 1.25 4.85 8.03
C ASN A 101 0.49 3.74 7.30
N ASP A 102 -0.35 4.11 6.33
CA ASP A 102 -1.14 3.17 5.54
C ASP A 102 -0.25 2.22 4.74
N LEU A 103 0.82 2.73 4.12
CA LEU A 103 1.77 1.94 3.37
C LEU A 103 2.56 0.99 4.28
N SER A 104 2.99 1.46 5.45
CA SER A 104 3.64 0.61 6.46
C SER A 104 2.73 -0.51 6.92
N TYR A 105 1.46 -0.20 7.21
CA TYR A 105 0.47 -1.20 7.61
C TYR A 105 0.21 -2.22 6.49
N CYS A 106 0.00 -1.75 5.26
CA CYS A 106 -0.22 -2.63 4.11
C CYS A 106 0.99 -3.52 3.83
N ALA A 107 2.22 -2.99 3.86
CA ALA A 107 3.42 -3.76 3.55
C ALA A 107 3.83 -4.72 4.67
N CYS A 108 3.59 -4.35 5.94
CA CYS A 108 4.11 -5.09 7.09
C CYS A 108 3.07 -5.99 7.76
N LYS A 109 1.79 -5.60 7.76
CA LYS A 109 0.73 -6.26 8.53
C LYS A 109 -0.31 -6.97 7.65
N ARG A 110 -0.29 -6.75 6.34
CA ARG A 110 -1.08 -7.52 5.38
C ARG A 110 -0.15 -8.31 4.47
N GLU A 111 -0.21 -9.64 4.53
CA GLU A 111 0.31 -10.46 3.45
C GLU A 111 -0.76 -10.54 2.36
N THR A 112 -0.40 -10.17 1.13
CA THR A 112 -1.20 -10.51 -0.05
C THR A 112 -0.96 -11.97 -0.39
N GLU A 113 -1.96 -12.82 -0.22
CA GLU A 113 -1.95 -14.12 -0.89
C GLU A 113 -2.14 -13.89 -2.39
N PHE A 114 -1.21 -14.40 -3.18
CA PHE A 114 -1.35 -14.44 -4.63
C PHE A 114 -2.29 -15.57 -5.00
N PHE A 115 -3.57 -15.24 -5.22
CA PHE A 115 -4.45 -16.16 -5.91
C PHE A 115 -4.07 -16.20 -7.38
N LYS A 116 -4.16 -17.40 -7.95
CA LYS A 116 -4.03 -17.58 -9.40
C LYS A 116 -5.10 -16.72 -10.07
N SER A 117 -4.80 -16.11 -11.21
CA SER A 117 -5.83 -15.45 -12.00
C SER A 117 -6.88 -16.46 -12.45
N ALA A 118 -8.06 -15.99 -12.85
CA ALA A 118 -9.06 -16.88 -13.45
C ALA A 118 -8.46 -17.69 -14.61
N PHE A 119 -7.59 -17.07 -15.42
CA PHE A 119 -6.88 -17.76 -16.50
C PHE A 119 -5.91 -18.83 -15.99
N GLU A 120 -5.12 -18.54 -14.95
CA GLU A 120 -4.21 -19.53 -14.34
C GLU A 120 -4.99 -20.72 -13.75
N TYR A 121 -6.15 -20.48 -13.10
CA TYR A 121 -7.01 -21.58 -12.64
C TYR A 121 -7.61 -22.38 -13.80
N LEU A 122 -8.01 -21.73 -14.89
CA LEU A 122 -8.54 -22.40 -16.09
C LEU A 122 -7.46 -23.23 -16.79
N GLU A 123 -6.22 -22.72 -16.89
CA GLU A 123 -5.07 -23.50 -17.39
C GLU A 123 -4.84 -24.77 -16.56
N GLU A 124 -4.91 -24.65 -15.23
CA GLU A 124 -4.74 -25.81 -14.36
C GLU A 124 -5.87 -26.82 -14.51
N ILE A 125 -7.12 -26.36 -14.55
CA ILE A 125 -8.28 -27.24 -14.79
C ILE A 125 -8.12 -27.93 -16.15
N HIS A 126 -7.76 -27.19 -17.20
CA HIS A 126 -7.53 -27.76 -18.52
C HIS A 126 -6.41 -28.80 -18.46
N ARG A 127 -5.23 -28.49 -17.90
CA ARG A 127 -4.10 -29.42 -17.79
C ARG A 127 -4.47 -30.69 -17.01
N TYR A 128 -5.04 -30.53 -15.82
CA TYR A 128 -5.36 -31.68 -14.95
C TYR A 128 -6.42 -32.60 -15.56
N VAL A 129 -7.45 -32.02 -16.18
CA VAL A 129 -8.52 -32.81 -16.83
C VAL A 129 -8.07 -33.35 -18.19
N ALA A 130 -7.28 -32.60 -18.98
CA ALA A 130 -6.95 -32.95 -20.35
C ALA A 130 -5.70 -33.83 -20.52
N GLU A 131 -4.72 -33.70 -19.63
CA GLU A 131 -3.39 -34.29 -19.78
C GLU A 131 -3.11 -35.35 -18.69
N GLU A 132 -3.67 -35.15 -17.50
CA GLU A 132 -3.34 -35.97 -16.32
C GLU A 132 -4.47 -36.96 -15.91
N GLY A 133 -5.63 -36.90 -16.57
CA GLY A 133 -6.74 -37.84 -16.32
C GLY A 133 -7.41 -37.66 -14.95
N ALA A 134 -7.45 -36.43 -14.43
CA ALA A 134 -7.96 -36.14 -13.10
C ALA A 134 -9.49 -36.28 -12.96
N GLU A 135 -9.93 -36.63 -11.76
CA GLU A 135 -11.33 -36.56 -11.33
C GLU A 135 -11.63 -35.17 -10.72
N LEU A 136 -12.81 -34.61 -10.98
CA LEU A 136 -13.18 -33.29 -10.45
C LEU A 136 -14.12 -33.41 -9.25
N THR A 137 -13.73 -32.83 -8.11
CA THR A 137 -14.62 -32.74 -6.94
C THR A 137 -14.98 -31.30 -6.62
N ILE A 138 -16.28 -30.99 -6.64
CA ILE A 138 -16.82 -29.70 -6.19
C ILE A 138 -17.29 -29.85 -4.75
N ARG A 139 -16.79 -29.00 -3.84
CA ARG A 139 -17.19 -28.99 -2.42
C ARG A 139 -17.86 -27.68 -2.03
N VAL A 140 -19.00 -27.77 -1.32
CA VAL A 140 -19.71 -26.61 -0.76
C VAL A 140 -19.55 -26.61 0.75
N LYS A 141 -18.84 -25.60 1.27
CA LYS A 141 -18.58 -25.39 2.71
C LYS A 141 -18.07 -26.64 3.44
N GLY A 142 -17.33 -27.51 2.74
CA GLY A 142 -16.81 -28.77 3.25
C GLY A 142 -17.85 -29.85 3.59
N LYS A 143 -19.17 -29.57 3.45
CA LYS A 143 -20.25 -30.48 3.88
C LYS A 143 -20.92 -31.23 2.74
N LYS A 144 -21.10 -30.59 1.59
CA LYS A 144 -21.67 -31.22 0.38
C LYS A 144 -20.57 -31.39 -0.66
N LYS A 145 -20.52 -32.55 -1.33
CA LYS A 145 -19.61 -32.79 -2.45
C LYS A 145 -20.35 -33.36 -3.67
N VAL A 146 -19.90 -32.99 -4.85
CA VAL A 146 -20.20 -33.65 -6.12
C VAL A 146 -18.87 -34.08 -6.71
N GLU A 147 -18.80 -35.34 -7.13
CA GLU A 147 -17.60 -35.97 -7.68
C GLU A 147 -17.90 -36.38 -9.12
N ILE A 148 -17.09 -35.90 -10.05
CA ILE A 148 -17.27 -36.09 -11.49
C ILE A 148 -16.11 -36.95 -11.97
N ILE A 149 -16.43 -38.21 -12.24
CA ILE A 149 -15.53 -39.25 -12.74
C ILE A 149 -15.92 -39.66 -14.17
N ASP A 150 -17.14 -39.32 -14.59
CA ASP A 150 -17.64 -39.65 -15.93
C ASP A 150 -16.83 -38.92 -17.02
N HIS A 151 -16.17 -39.72 -17.87
CA HIS A 151 -15.31 -39.22 -18.95
C HIS A 151 -16.01 -38.25 -19.90
N LYS A 152 -17.29 -38.47 -20.24
CA LYS A 152 -18.02 -37.58 -21.17
C LYS A 152 -18.23 -36.21 -20.54
N THR A 153 -18.56 -36.19 -19.25
CA THR A 153 -18.73 -34.96 -18.49
C THR A 153 -17.41 -34.22 -18.34
N LEU A 154 -16.31 -34.93 -18.06
CA LEU A 154 -14.97 -34.36 -17.99
C LEU A 154 -14.50 -33.81 -19.35
N ASP A 155 -14.77 -34.52 -20.45
CA ASP A 155 -14.47 -34.05 -21.81
C ASP A 155 -15.24 -32.77 -22.16
N LEU A 156 -16.51 -32.67 -21.74
CA LEU A 156 -17.31 -31.46 -21.95
C LEU A 156 -16.76 -30.28 -21.14
N ILE A 157 -16.35 -30.50 -19.89
CA ILE A 157 -15.71 -29.47 -19.05
C ILE A 157 -14.40 -29.01 -19.70
N LYS A 158 -13.57 -29.95 -20.16
CA LYS A 158 -12.32 -29.65 -20.88
C LYS A 158 -12.56 -28.76 -22.10
N GLN A 159 -13.50 -29.13 -22.97
CA GLN A 159 -13.81 -28.36 -24.18
C GLN A 159 -14.32 -26.97 -23.81
N THR A 160 -15.23 -26.89 -22.84
CA THR A 160 -15.78 -25.60 -22.37
C THR A 160 -14.69 -24.67 -21.83
N VAL A 161 -13.79 -25.19 -20.99
CA VAL A 161 -12.67 -24.41 -20.43
C VAL A 161 -11.75 -23.90 -21.54
N LYS A 162 -11.39 -24.78 -22.48
CA LYS A 162 -10.56 -24.41 -23.63
C LYS A 162 -11.24 -23.36 -24.50
N ASP A 163 -12.51 -23.53 -24.81
CA ASP A 163 -13.29 -22.57 -25.60
C ASP A 163 -13.35 -21.20 -24.92
N ILE A 164 -13.50 -21.15 -23.59
CA ILE A 164 -13.45 -19.89 -22.84
C ILE A 164 -12.05 -19.25 -22.96
N MET A 165 -10.99 -20.03 -22.80
CA MET A 165 -9.62 -19.55 -22.90
C MET A 165 -9.29 -19.01 -24.30
N ASP A 166 -9.71 -19.72 -25.35
CA ASP A 166 -9.44 -19.39 -26.75
C ASP A 166 -10.29 -18.19 -27.22
N ASN A 167 -11.58 -18.14 -26.86
CA ASN A 167 -12.51 -17.11 -27.35
C ASN A 167 -12.42 -15.79 -26.57
N VAL A 168 -12.22 -15.84 -25.25
CA VAL A 168 -12.07 -14.62 -24.46
C VAL A 168 -10.61 -14.15 -24.55
N GLY A 169 -9.66 -15.08 -24.61
CA GLY A 169 -8.24 -14.78 -24.68
C GLY A 169 -7.67 -14.32 -23.34
N LYS A 170 -6.38 -14.61 -23.11
CA LYS A 170 -5.66 -14.27 -21.87
C LYS A 170 -5.77 -12.79 -21.50
N GLY A 171 -5.74 -11.90 -22.50
CA GLY A 171 -5.83 -10.45 -22.31
C GLY A 171 -7.18 -9.99 -21.74
N ASN A 172 -8.31 -10.47 -22.29
CA ASN A 172 -9.63 -10.08 -21.78
C ASN A 172 -10.02 -10.83 -20.51
N LEU A 173 -9.61 -12.10 -20.32
CA LEU A 173 -9.90 -12.83 -19.07
C LEU A 173 -9.21 -12.19 -17.87
N ASN A 174 -7.96 -11.77 -18.03
CA ASN A 174 -7.25 -11.03 -16.98
C ASN A 174 -7.77 -9.59 -16.80
N SER A 175 -8.49 -9.04 -17.79
CA SER A 175 -9.14 -7.73 -17.69
C SER A 175 -10.51 -7.79 -17.01
N LEU A 176 -11.31 -8.83 -17.32
CA LEU A 176 -12.64 -9.07 -16.75
C LEU A 176 -12.57 -9.66 -15.32
N TYR A 177 -11.57 -10.51 -15.08
CA TYR A 177 -11.31 -11.15 -13.79
C TYR A 177 -9.81 -11.06 -13.48
N PRO A 178 -9.33 -9.85 -13.16
CA PRO A 178 -7.94 -9.64 -12.76
C PRO A 178 -7.60 -10.50 -11.54
N LYS A 179 -6.30 -10.67 -11.29
CA LYS A 179 -5.82 -11.25 -10.02
C LYS A 179 -6.45 -10.43 -8.90
N TYR A 180 -7.38 -11.03 -8.17
CA TYR A 180 -7.98 -10.39 -7.01
C TYR A 180 -7.22 -10.84 -5.76
N TYR A 181 -6.86 -9.87 -4.94
CA TYR A 181 -6.18 -10.10 -3.68
C TYR A 181 -7.24 -10.40 -2.61
N SER A 182 -7.14 -11.55 -1.95
CA SER A 182 -7.70 -11.67 -0.61
C SER A 182 -6.64 -11.18 0.37
N PHE A 183 -6.98 -10.17 1.18
CA PHE A 183 -6.18 -9.82 2.35
C PHE A 183 -6.44 -10.86 3.44
N ASN A 184 -5.86 -12.04 3.31
CA ASN A 184 -5.80 -12.98 4.42
C ASN A 184 -4.60 -12.62 5.30
N VAL A 185 -4.82 -12.45 6.60
CA VAL A 185 -3.75 -12.27 7.58
C VAL A 185 -3.04 -13.62 7.74
N VAL A 186 -2.05 -13.90 6.91
CA VAL A 186 -1.30 -15.17 6.97
C VAL A 186 0.00 -15.00 7.75
N LYS A 187 0.65 -13.83 7.71
CA LYS A 187 1.81 -13.53 8.56
C LYS A 187 2.08 -12.02 8.71
N GLU A 188 1.94 -11.51 9.93
CA GLU A 188 2.33 -10.14 10.27
C GLU A 188 3.83 -10.05 10.56
N ASN A 189 4.49 -9.02 10.04
CA ASN A 189 5.83 -8.65 10.51
C ASN A 189 5.75 -8.11 11.95
N SER A 190 6.87 -8.18 12.66
CA SER A 190 6.95 -7.61 14.02
C SER A 190 6.72 -6.10 14.00
N ASP A 191 6.30 -5.56 15.13
CA ASP A 191 6.15 -4.11 15.31
C ASP A 191 7.49 -3.41 15.09
N SER A 192 8.61 -4.01 15.53
CA SER A 192 9.96 -3.51 15.26
C SER A 192 10.27 -3.35 13.77
N TYR A 193 9.85 -4.31 12.94
CA TYR A 193 10.02 -4.21 11.49
C TYR A 193 9.11 -3.15 10.89
N THR A 194 7.88 -3.03 11.39
CA THR A 194 6.92 -2.00 10.94
C THR A 194 7.42 -0.59 11.28
N ILE A 195 7.96 -0.39 12.49
CA ILE A 195 8.61 0.86 12.92
C ILE A 195 9.83 1.18 12.05
N TRP A 196 10.65 0.18 11.73
CA TRP A 196 11.78 0.35 10.80
C TRP A 196 11.32 0.80 9.41
N TYR A 197 10.30 0.13 8.85
CA TYR A 197 9.76 0.45 7.53
C TYR A 197 9.20 1.87 7.48
N PHE A 198 8.39 2.23 8.48
CA PHE A 198 7.83 3.57 8.69
C PHE A 198 8.93 4.64 8.78
N ALA A 199 9.95 4.41 9.63
CA ALA A 199 11.06 5.34 9.78
C ALA A 199 11.87 5.50 8.49
N THR A 200 12.07 4.40 7.75
CA THR A 200 12.83 4.41 6.48
C THR A 200 12.10 5.22 5.40
N LEU A 201 10.78 5.14 5.32
CA LEU A 201 9.98 5.97 4.41
C LEU A 201 10.09 7.46 4.71
N PHE A 202 10.06 7.85 6.00
CA PHE A 202 10.29 9.25 6.38
C PHE A 202 11.71 9.73 6.07
N LEU A 203 12.73 8.89 6.31
CA LEU A 203 14.11 9.22 5.95
C LEU A 203 14.25 9.42 4.43
N MET A 204 13.63 8.56 3.63
CA MET A 204 13.58 8.70 2.18
C MET A 204 12.89 10.00 1.75
N PHE A 205 11.76 10.35 2.38
CA PHE A 205 11.11 11.64 2.15
C PHE A 205 12.03 12.82 2.50
N TYR A 206 12.77 12.75 3.60
CA TYR A 206 13.69 13.81 4.00
C TYR A 206 14.94 13.96 3.12
N GLU A 207 15.30 12.93 2.37
CA GLU A 207 16.30 13.02 1.30
C GLU A 207 15.72 13.69 0.06
N LEU A 208 14.48 13.36 -0.29
CA LEU A 208 13.78 13.90 -1.46
C LEU A 208 13.34 15.36 -1.27
N VAL A 209 12.85 15.69 -0.06
CA VAL A 209 12.41 17.03 0.36
C VAL A 209 13.20 17.41 1.62
N PRO A 210 14.45 17.88 1.47
CA PRO A 210 15.27 18.27 2.59
C PRO A 210 14.61 19.39 3.43
N PRO A 211 14.74 19.35 4.77
CA PRO A 211 14.25 20.44 5.59
C PRO A 211 14.96 21.74 5.22
N LYS A 212 14.22 22.85 5.27
CA LYS A 212 14.74 24.15 4.84
C LYS A 212 15.58 24.84 5.92
N ASN A 213 15.35 24.54 7.19
CA ASN A 213 15.94 25.25 8.32
C ASN A 213 16.91 24.40 9.17
N ILE A 214 17.72 23.54 8.55
CA ILE A 214 18.62 22.59 9.24
C ILE A 214 19.68 23.28 10.15
N ARG A 215 19.80 24.62 10.17
CA ARG A 215 20.97 25.32 10.73
C ARG A 215 20.75 26.58 11.57
N LYS A 216 19.53 26.98 11.95
CA LYS A 216 19.38 28.06 12.95
C LYS A 216 19.11 27.46 14.33
N LYS A 217 20.18 27.07 15.03
CA LYS A 217 20.15 27.00 16.50
C LYS A 217 19.74 28.38 17.00
N LYS A 218 18.46 28.58 17.31
CA LYS A 218 18.07 29.63 18.25
C LYS A 218 18.55 29.16 19.62
N GLU A 219 19.35 29.97 20.30
CA GLU A 219 19.70 29.74 21.70
C GLU A 219 18.43 29.45 22.50
N GLY A 220 18.41 28.32 23.21
CA GLY A 220 17.28 27.91 24.07
C GLY A 220 16.28 26.92 23.47
N PHE A 221 16.29 26.65 22.16
CA PHE A 221 15.50 25.57 21.56
C PHE A 221 16.41 24.41 21.15
N ASN A 222 16.14 23.21 21.67
CA ASN A 222 16.76 21.99 21.14
C ASN A 222 16.42 21.92 19.66
N SER A 223 17.43 21.99 18.79
CA SER A 223 17.28 21.79 17.36
C SER A 223 16.54 20.47 17.11
N TYR A 224 15.24 20.53 16.79
CA TYR A 224 14.46 19.33 16.56
C TYR A 224 15.09 18.53 15.42
N SER A 225 15.56 17.33 15.74
CA SER A 225 16.14 16.47 14.73
C SER A 225 15.02 15.81 13.93
N LYS A 226 15.30 15.52 12.66
CA LYS A 226 14.40 14.73 11.80
C LYS A 226 14.02 13.38 12.44
N LYS A 227 14.94 12.80 13.24
CA LYS A 227 14.74 11.52 13.91
C LYS A 227 13.85 11.63 15.15
N LEU A 228 13.94 12.73 15.89
CA LEU A 228 13.02 12.99 17.00
C LEU A 228 11.59 13.15 16.49
N LEU A 229 11.40 13.82 15.35
CA LEU A 229 10.09 13.90 14.70
C LEU A 229 9.57 12.50 14.34
N ILE A 230 10.38 11.67 13.68
CA ILE A 230 9.99 10.27 13.38
C ILE A 230 9.62 9.51 14.67
N SER A 231 10.39 9.67 15.74
CA SER A 231 10.15 9.02 17.03
C SER A 231 8.76 9.38 17.59
N ARG A 232 8.44 10.67 17.66
CA ARG A 232 7.12 11.13 18.12
C ARG A 232 5.98 10.63 17.23
N LEU A 233 6.19 10.61 15.91
CA LEU A 233 5.19 10.11 14.97
C LEU A 233 4.88 8.62 15.17
N VAL A 234 5.88 7.79 15.51
CA VAL A 234 5.67 6.36 15.84
C VAL A 234 4.73 6.20 17.04
N TYR A 235 4.88 7.05 18.06
CA TYR A 235 3.96 7.07 19.21
C TYR A 235 2.57 7.55 18.80
N LEU A 236 2.49 8.67 18.08
CA LEU A 236 1.23 9.27 17.62
C LEU A 236 0.36 8.29 16.82
N VAL A 237 0.94 7.58 15.86
CA VAL A 237 0.18 6.64 15.02
C VAL A 237 -0.09 5.29 15.70
N GLY A 238 0.35 5.11 16.95
CA GLY A 238 0.12 3.89 17.73
C GLY A 238 0.98 2.69 17.32
N LEU A 239 2.09 2.90 16.60
CA LEU A 239 3.03 1.82 16.28
C LEU A 239 3.83 1.37 17.52
N SER A 240 3.92 2.22 18.55
CA SER A 240 4.39 1.85 19.88
C SER A 240 3.69 2.69 20.95
N SER A 241 3.30 2.07 22.06
CA SER A 241 2.78 2.76 23.23
C SER A 241 3.86 3.21 24.22
N ASN A 242 5.14 3.05 23.88
CA ASN A 242 6.25 3.39 24.76
C ASN A 242 6.51 4.91 24.72
N GLU A 243 6.27 5.60 25.83
CA GLU A 243 6.41 7.07 25.94
C GLU A 243 7.83 7.57 25.67
N SER A 244 8.86 6.72 25.76
CA SER A 244 10.24 7.13 25.45
C SER A 244 10.41 7.60 23.99
N PHE A 245 9.50 7.23 23.08
CA PHE A 245 9.42 7.76 21.71
C PHE A 245 9.09 9.26 21.65
N LEU A 246 8.50 9.85 22.70
CA LEU A 246 8.17 11.27 22.74
C LEU A 246 9.40 12.17 22.90
N GLU A 247 10.49 11.63 23.46
CA GLU A 247 11.64 12.41 23.93
C GLU A 247 12.98 12.00 23.29
N SER A 248 13.10 10.77 22.77
CA SER A 248 14.40 10.23 22.35
C SER A 248 14.47 9.92 20.85
N GLU A 249 15.39 10.58 20.16
CA GLU A 249 15.77 10.23 18.78
C GLU A 249 16.58 8.93 18.68
N TYR A 250 17.21 8.49 19.78
CA TYR A 250 18.12 7.34 19.79
C TYR A 250 17.37 6.01 19.61
N ILE A 251 16.11 5.97 20.00
CA ILE A 251 15.26 4.79 19.88
C ILE A 251 15.13 4.35 18.42
N ILE A 252 14.93 5.31 17.52
CA ILE A 252 14.84 5.04 16.07
C ILE A 252 16.14 4.42 15.53
N ASN A 253 17.31 4.80 16.08
CA ASN A 253 18.58 4.20 15.64
C ASN A 253 18.66 2.70 15.93
N GLY A 254 18.01 2.22 17.00
CA GLY A 254 17.95 0.79 17.32
C GLY A 254 17.28 0.00 16.20
N PHE A 255 16.09 0.44 15.77
CA PHE A 255 15.33 -0.19 14.69
C PHE A 255 16.06 -0.10 13.35
N LEU A 256 16.61 1.08 13.00
CA LEU A 256 17.40 1.26 11.77
C LEU A 256 18.63 0.35 11.72
N LYS A 257 19.32 0.15 12.85
CA LYS A 257 20.48 -0.74 12.93
C LYS A 257 20.08 -2.21 12.82
N GLN A 258 18.97 -2.60 13.44
CA GLN A 258 18.47 -3.98 13.46
C GLN A 258 18.18 -4.49 12.03
N TYR A 259 17.63 -3.63 11.17
CA TYR A 259 17.19 -3.99 9.81
C TYR A 259 17.97 -3.27 8.71
N LYS A 260 19.22 -2.88 8.97
CA LYS A 260 20.07 -2.12 8.02
C LYS A 260 20.30 -2.79 6.65
N ASN A 261 20.14 -4.10 6.57
CA ASN A 261 20.31 -4.90 5.36
C ASN A 261 18.99 -5.25 4.68
N SER A 262 17.86 -4.83 5.26
CA SER A 262 16.53 -5.03 4.67
C SER A 262 16.25 -3.95 3.64
N SER A 263 15.49 -4.29 2.60
CA SER A 263 15.02 -3.35 1.59
C SER A 263 13.53 -3.14 1.74
N ILE A 264 13.09 -1.87 1.69
CA ILE A 264 11.66 -1.56 1.72
C ILE A 264 10.94 -2.11 0.47
N TYR A 265 11.67 -2.28 -0.65
CA TYR A 265 11.11 -2.77 -1.90
C TYR A 265 10.77 -4.26 -1.87
N ASP A 266 11.38 -5.04 -0.96
CA ASP A 266 11.15 -6.49 -0.84
C ASP A 266 9.70 -6.81 -0.41
N LYS A 267 9.01 -5.83 0.18
CA LYS A 267 7.64 -5.96 0.69
C LYS A 267 6.62 -5.14 -0.10
N MET A 268 7.05 -4.43 -1.15
CA MET A 268 6.13 -3.65 -1.98
C MET A 268 5.45 -4.53 -3.00
N VAL A 269 4.47 -5.31 -2.56
CA VAL A 269 3.51 -5.93 -3.47
C VAL A 269 2.48 -4.86 -3.84
N ILE A 270 2.78 -4.11 -4.89
CA ILE A 270 1.84 -3.15 -5.49
C ILE A 270 1.54 -3.65 -6.88
N GLU A 271 0.88 -4.78 -6.99
CA GLU A 271 0.38 -5.26 -8.27
C GLU A 271 -1.15 -5.21 -8.27
N TYR A 272 -1.67 -4.74 -9.41
CA TYR A 272 -3.05 -4.69 -9.92
C TYR A 272 -4.21 -4.68 -8.91
N PHE A 273 -4.57 -3.52 -8.37
CA PHE A 273 -5.94 -3.29 -7.92
C PHE A 273 -6.79 -2.86 -9.11
N PHE A 274 -7.56 -3.80 -9.66
CA PHE A 274 -8.81 -3.55 -10.38
C PHE A 274 -9.82 -4.62 -9.93
#